data_AF-A0A2T6NMR2-F1
#
_entry.id   AF-A0A2T6NMR2-F1
#
_cell.length_a   1.000
_cell.length_b   1.000
_cell.length_c   1.000
_cell.angle_alpha   90.00
_cell.angle_beta   90.00
_cell.angle_gamma   90.00
#
_symmetry.space_group_name_H-M   'P 1'
#
loop_
_entity.id
_entity.type
_entity.pdbx_description
1 polymer ?
#
loop_
_entity_poly.entity_id
_entity_poly.type
_entity_poly.pdbx_seq_one_letter_code
_entity_poly.pdbx_strand_id
1 'polypeptide(L)' 'MIIYRNPSNAKIKELITLSSEGAARWIEEKETGDVFYWPSDIAYHKQIAEVLHIEEYEKGIAIEDRYES' A
#
# COMPACT_ATOMS: atom_id res chain seq x y z
N MET A 1 3.11 7.73 -10.55
CA MET A 1 2.42 6.79 -9.65
C MET A 1 3.06 6.94 -8.28
N ILE A 2 2.26 7.17 -7.23
CA ILE A 2 2.77 7.42 -5.87
C ILE A 2 2.91 6.07 -5.17
N ILE A 3 4.14 5.62 -4.92
CA ILE A 3 4.45 4.40 -4.15
C ILE A 3 5.52 4.75 -3.14
N TYR A 4 5.30 4.40 -1.87
CA TYR A 4 6.27 4.62 -0.81
C TYR A 4 6.79 3.29 -0.28
N ARG A 5 8.11 3.17 -0.17
CA ARG A 5 8.81 2.05 0.48
C ARG A 5 9.00 2.34 1.96
N ASN A 6 8.62 1.38 2.81
CA ASN A 6 8.67 1.44 4.27
C ASN A 6 8.16 2.76 4.86
N PRO A 7 6.96 3.25 4.47
CA PRO A 7 6.44 4.50 5.00
C PRO A 7 6.12 4.40 6.48
N SER A 8 6.16 5.54 7.18
CA SER A 8 5.66 5.64 8.54
C SER A 8 4.13 5.50 8.59
N ASN A 9 3.58 5.16 9.76
CA ASN A 9 2.13 5.11 9.97
C ASN A 9 1.41 6.42 9.60
N ALA A 10 2.04 7.58 9.85
CA ALA A 10 1.48 8.88 9.46
C ALA A 10 1.36 9.01 7.94
N LYS A 11 2.35 8.53 7.19
CA LYS A 11 2.30 8.52 5.72
C LYS A 11 1.28 7.50 5.20
N ILE A 12 1.13 6.34 5.84
CA ILE A 12 0.07 5.37 5.49
C ILE A 12 -1.32 6.00 5.65
N LYS A 13 -1.57 6.74 6.74
CA LYS A 13 -2.82 7.49 6.93
C LYS A 13 -3.05 8.53 5.84
N GLU A 14 -2.01 9.28 5.45
CA GLU A 14 -2.09 10.21 4.33
C GLU A 14 -2.43 9.51 3.00
N LEU A 15 -1.85 8.33 2.73
CA LEU A 15 -2.19 7.54 1.54
C LEU A 15 -3.64 7.07 1.54
N ILE A 16 -4.17 6.70 2.71
CA ILE A 16 -5.57 6.31 2.89
C ILE A 16 -6.50 7.50 2.60
N THR A 17 -6.19 8.70 3.09
CA THR A 17 -7.02 9.90 2.86
C THR A 17 -6.92 10.45 1.45
N LEU A 18 -5.84 10.16 0.73
CA LEU A 18 -5.69 10.49 -0.69
C LEU A 18 -6.52 9.60 -1.62
N SER A 19 -6.89 8.39 -1.17
CA SER A 19 -7.74 7.47 -1.95
C SER A 19 -9.21 7.85 -1.83
N SER A 20 -9.92 7.89 -2.96
CA SER A 20 -11.37 8.03 -2.99
C SER A 20 -12.12 6.86 -2.32
N GLU A 21 -11.47 5.71 -2.16
CA GLU A 21 -12.01 4.53 -1.48
C GLU A 21 -11.74 4.55 0.04
N GLY A 22 -10.97 5.53 0.54
CA GLY A 22 -10.57 5.58 1.95
C GLY A 22 -9.69 4.40 2.36
N ALA A 23 -8.79 3.97 1.46
CA ALA A 23 -7.91 2.83 1.68
C ALA A 23 -6.56 3.00 0.97
N ALA A 24 -5.54 2.32 1.47
CA ALA A 24 -4.25 2.15 0.80
C ALA A 24 -4.00 0.66 0.54
N ARG A 25 -3.42 0.33 -0.61
CA ARG A 25 -2.96 -1.04 -0.89
C ARG A 25 -1.49 -1.15 -0.54
N TRP A 26 -1.06 -2.36 -0.18
CA TRP A 26 0.32 -2.65 0.08
C TRP A 26 0.78 -4.01 -0.44
N ILE A 27 2.07 -4.12 -0.77
CA ILE A 27 2.79 -5.38 -0.94
C ILE A 27 4.01 -5.43 -0.03
N GLU A 28 4.34 -6.61 0.48
CA GLU A 28 5.60 -6.90 1.17
C GLU A 28 6.42 -7.85 0.30
N GLU A 29 7.60 -7.41 -0.13
CA GLU A 29 8.54 -8.22 -0.91
C GLU A 29 9.21 -9.27 -0.01
N LYS A 30 9.13 -10.55 -0.40
CA LYS A 30 9.62 -11.66 0.45
C LYS A 30 11.14 -11.75 0.56
N GLU A 31 11.87 -11.30 -0.45
CA GLU A 31 13.33 -11.33 -0.45
C GLU A 31 13.93 -10.28 0.50
N THR A 32 13.37 -9.07 0.49
CA THR A 32 13.93 -7.91 1.21
C THR A 32 13.20 -7.60 2.53
N GLY A 33 11.95 -8.04 2.66
CA GLY A 33 11.04 -7.61 3.73
C GLY A 33 10.55 -6.17 3.57
N ASP A 34 10.78 -5.53 2.42
CA ASP A 34 10.31 -4.18 2.16
C ASP A 34 8.80 -4.13 1.93
N VAL A 35 8.15 -3.16 2.56
CA VAL A 35 6.71 -2.94 2.40
C VAL A 35 6.46 -1.68 1.59
N PHE A 36 5.71 -1.82 0.50
CA PHE A 36 5.34 -0.75 -0.40
C PHE A 36 3.86 -0.40 -0.22
N TYR A 37 3.52 0.88 -0.09
CA TYR A 37 2.14 1.37 0.00
C TYR A 37 1.80 2.41 -1.07
N TRP A 38 0.54 2.42 -1.51
CA TRP A 38 -0.02 3.41 -2.43
C TRP A 38 -1.53 3.59 -2.19
N PRO A 39 -2.16 4.70 -2.62
CA PRO A 39 -3.61 4.87 -2.53
C PRO A 39 -4.34 3.79 -3.34
N SER A 40 -5.42 3.23 -2.78
CA SER A 40 -6.06 2.03 -3.36
C SER A 40 -6.72 2.28 -4.71
N ASP A 41 -7.07 3.49 -5.08
CA ASP A 41 -7.71 3.80 -6.37
C ASP A 41 -6.73 3.98 -7.54
N ILE A 42 -5.41 3.90 -7.29
CA ILE A 42 -4.39 4.16 -8.32
C ILE A 42 -4.01 2.91 -9.14
N ALA A 43 -3.83 1.77 -8.48
CA ALA A 43 -3.37 0.54 -9.13
C ALA A 43 -3.67 -0.72 -8.29
N TYR A 44 -3.77 -1.87 -8.96
CA TYR A 44 -3.84 -3.17 -8.31
C TYR A 44 -2.45 -3.72 -7.97
N HIS A 45 -2.38 -4.62 -6.97
CA HIS A 45 -1.11 -5.20 -6.50
C HIS A 45 -0.27 -5.82 -7.61
N LYS A 46 -0.90 -6.54 -8.56
CA LYS A 46 -0.18 -7.16 -9.69
C LYS A 46 0.56 -6.13 -10.54
N GLN A 47 -0.07 -4.99 -10.82
CA GLN A 47 0.55 -3.92 -11.62
C GLN A 47 1.74 -3.30 -10.88
N ILE A 48 1.65 -3.16 -9.56
CA ILE A 48 2.75 -2.62 -8.75
C ILE A 48 3.90 -3.61 -8.66
N ALA A 49 3.62 -4.90 -8.45
CA ALA A 49 4.64 -5.95 -8.45
C ALA A 49 5.38 -6.01 -9.80
N GLU A 50 4.66 -5.92 -10.92
CA GLU A 50 5.25 -5.88 -12.26
C GLU A 50 6.15 -4.64 -12.46
N VAL A 51 5.71 -3.45 -12.03
CA VAL A 51 6.48 -2.20 -12.14
C VAL A 51 7.73 -2.22 -11.26
N LEU A 52 7.66 -2.85 -10.09
CA LEU A 52 8.78 -2.94 -9.16
C LEU A 52 9.67 -4.18 -9.37
N HIS A 53 9.32 -5.04 -10.34
CA HIS A 53 9.99 -6.32 -10.59
C HIS A 53 10.02 -7.25 -9.36
N ILE A 54 8.93 -7.28 -8.58
CA ILE A 54 8.79 -8.13 -7.40
C ILE A 54 8.10 -9.43 -7.78
N GLU A 55 8.83 -10.55 -7.71
CA GLU A 55 8.32 -11.87 -8.08
C GLU A 55 7.46 -12.52 -6.98
N GLU A 56 7.94 -12.45 -5.73
CA GLU A 56 7.27 -13.02 -4.57
C GLU A 56 6.90 -11.94 -3.56
N TYR A 57 5.60 -11.84 -3.24
CA TYR A 57 5.10 -10.85 -2.31
C TYR A 57 3.87 -11.31 -1.53
N GLU A 58 3.74 -10.79 -0.31
CA GLU A 58 2.46 -10.71 0.39
C GLU A 58 1.75 -9.40 0.05
N LYS A 59 0.43 -9.35 0.25
CA LYS A 59 -0.38 -8.18 -0.09
C LYS A 59 -1.50 -7.95 0.90
N GLY A 60 -1.93 -6.71 0.99
CA GLY A 60 -3.14 -6.36 1.73
C GLY A 60 -3.70 -4.99 1.42
N ILE A 61 -4.67 -4.61 2.23
CA ILE A 61 -5.37 -3.32 2.18
C ILE A 61 -5.33 -2.75 3.60
N ALA A 62 -4.85 -1.53 3.72
CA ALA A 62 -4.93 -0.74 4.94
C ALA A 62 -6.13 0.21 4.83
N ILE A 63 -6.95 0.22 5.86
CA ILE A 63 -8.06 1.15 6.06
C ILE A 63 -7.81 1.89 7.37
N GLU A 64 -8.36 3.09 7.50
CA GLU A 64 -8.45 3.71 8.82
C GLU A 64 -9.48 2.90 9.62
N ASP A 65 -9.03 2.23 10.70
CA ASP A 65 -9.90 1.46 11.58
C ASP A 65 -11.04 2.37 12.05
N ARG A 66 -12.26 2.14 11.55
CA ARG A 66 -13.47 2.86 11.99
C ARG A 66 -13.88 2.33 13.36
N TYR A 67 -13.09 2.61 14.39
CA TYR A 67 -13.46 2.38 15.78
C TYR A 67 -13.09 3.58 16.64
N GLU A 68 -13.84 4.67 16.44
CA GLU A 68 -14.25 5.55 17.54
C GLU A 68 -15.78 5.46 17.64
N SER A 69 -16.27 4.59 18.52
CA SER A 69 -17.63 4.59 19.09
C SER A 69 -17.60 3.91 20.45
#